data_AF-A0A7X6NVN9-F1
#
_entry.id   AF-A0A7X6NVN9-F1
#
_cell.length_a   1.000
_cell.length_b   1.000
_cell.length_c   1.000
_cell.angle_alpha   90.00
_cell.angle_beta   90.00
_cell.angle_gamma   90.00
#
_symmetry.space_group_name_H-M   'P 1'
#
loop_
_entity.id
_entity.type
_entity.pdbx_description
1 polymer ?
#
loop_
_entity_poly.entity_id
_entity_poly.type
_entity_poly.pdbx_seq_one_letter_code
_entity_poly.pdbx_strand_id
1 'polypeptide(L)'
;MADRPTAADYIQVLKTTVPKMVTQISDLAKAELKPAAKHGGIGAGSFAAAAVVGLTALFLLMLTLAFALSMFFHEILHRNPLTALTFGFLTMTVLCLLIVAVFAIVGKTQLSKVKAPQATIAETKASIAAVSDAITSGAEDAKNKTAPSDAVAITSAAKMITPADKGWA
;
A
#
# COMPACT_ATOMS: atom_id res chain seq x y z
N MET A 1 44.80 21.66 -16.75
CA MET A 1 44.45 20.41 -16.05
C MET A 1 43.11 20.64 -15.39
N ALA A 2 42.09 19.82 -15.65
CA ALA A 2 40.77 20.03 -15.04
C ALA A 2 40.86 19.78 -13.53
N ASP A 3 40.45 20.78 -12.74
CA ASP A 3 40.36 20.69 -11.29
C ASP A 3 39.40 19.55 -10.95
N ARG A 4 39.90 18.53 -10.25
CA ARG A 4 39.10 17.35 -9.93
C ARG A 4 38.24 17.69 -8.71
N PRO A 5 36.92 17.45 -8.77
CA PRO A 5 36.05 17.74 -7.64
C PRO A 5 36.58 17.09 -6.37
N THR A 6 36.60 17.84 -5.28
CA THR A 6 37.10 17.37 -3.99
C THR A 6 36.05 16.48 -3.32
N ALA A 7 36.44 15.63 -2.36
CA ALA A 7 35.50 14.82 -1.58
C ALA A 7 34.36 15.65 -0.95
N ALA A 8 34.62 16.91 -0.61
CA ALA A 8 33.63 17.83 -0.07
C ALA A 8 32.52 18.17 -1.09
N ASP A 9 32.87 18.34 -2.37
CA ASP A 9 31.89 18.62 -3.44
C ASP A 9 30.94 17.44 -3.65
N TYR A 10 31.46 16.21 -3.65
CA TYR A 10 30.61 15.02 -3.80
C TYR A 10 29.61 14.86 -2.64
N ILE A 11 30.04 15.12 -1.40
CA ILE A 11 29.15 15.09 -0.23
C ILE A 11 28.11 16.20 -0.33
N GLN A 12 28.48 17.39 -0.79
CA GLN A 12 27.56 18.51 -0.93
C GLN A 12 26.51 18.25 -2.03
N VAL A 13 26.92 17.65 -3.14
CA VAL A 13 26.02 17.19 -4.21
C VAL A 13 25.09 16.08 -3.71
N LEU A 14 25.57 15.12 -2.92
CA LEU A 14 24.74 14.05 -2.37
C LEU A 14 23.68 14.61 -1.40
N LYS A 15 24.09 15.53 -0.51
CA LYS A 15 23.20 16.21 0.44
C LYS A 15 22.11 17.04 -0.22
N THR A 16 22.34 17.53 -1.44
CA THR A 16 21.33 18.27 -2.20
C THR A 16 20.50 17.38 -3.13
N THR A 17 21.11 16.35 -3.71
CA THR A 17 20.47 15.50 -4.73
C THR A 17 19.52 14.48 -4.10
N VAL A 18 19.91 13.82 -3.00
CA VAL A 18 19.06 12.83 -2.32
C VAL A 18 17.70 13.41 -1.89
N PRO A 19 17.63 14.54 -1.14
CA PRO A 19 16.34 15.12 -0.77
C PRO A 19 15.53 15.63 -1.97
N LYS A 20 16.20 16.06 -3.06
CA LYS A 20 15.53 16.47 -4.29
C LYS A 20 14.85 15.28 -4.98
N MET A 21 15.53 14.13 -5.07
CA MET A 21 14.98 12.89 -5.62
C MET A 21 13.81 12.36 -4.76
N VAL A 22 13.95 12.39 -3.43
CA VAL A 22 12.87 11.98 -2.51
C VAL A 22 11.63 12.85 -2.72
N THR A 23 11.80 14.17 -2.86
CA THR A 23 10.70 15.08 -3.15
C THR A 23 10.04 14.78 -4.50
N GLN A 24 10.84 14.53 -5.54
CA GLN A 24 10.34 14.18 -6.88
C GLN A 24 9.58 12.84 -6.89
N ILE A 25 10.08 11.82 -6.20
CA ILE A 25 9.38 10.52 -6.07
C ILE A 25 8.07 10.72 -5.29
N SER A 26 8.07 11.51 -4.22
CA SER A 26 6.86 11.85 -3.46
C SER A 26 5.83 12.58 -4.33
N ASP A 27 6.25 13.58 -5.10
CA ASP A 27 5.33 14.40 -5.89
C ASP A 27 4.77 13.63 -7.09
N LEU A 28 5.59 12.78 -7.72
CA LEU A 28 5.14 11.88 -8.78
C LEU A 28 4.21 10.80 -8.22
N ALA A 29 4.57 10.19 -7.09
CA ALA A 29 3.71 9.23 -6.38
C ALA A 29 2.39 9.88 -5.98
N LYS A 30 2.38 11.14 -5.52
CA LYS A 30 1.12 11.87 -5.29
C LYS A 30 0.36 12.12 -6.59
N ALA A 31 1.02 12.45 -7.69
CA ALA A 31 0.36 12.68 -8.98
C ALA A 31 -0.32 11.42 -9.52
N GLU A 32 0.21 10.23 -9.24
CA GLU A 32 -0.37 8.93 -9.64
C GLU A 32 -1.35 8.37 -8.59
N LEU A 33 -1.02 8.48 -7.30
CA LEU A 33 -1.85 7.98 -6.21
C LEU A 33 -3.07 8.85 -5.97
N LYS A 34 -3.01 10.17 -6.20
CA LYS A 34 -4.18 11.05 -6.00
C LYS A 34 -5.35 10.72 -6.91
N PRO A 35 -5.18 10.54 -8.24
CA PRO A 35 -6.26 10.06 -9.09
C PRO A 35 -6.66 8.63 -8.76
N ALA A 36 -5.71 7.72 -8.47
CA ALA A 36 -6.04 6.35 -8.06
C ALA A 36 -6.87 6.30 -6.76
N ALA A 37 -6.51 7.11 -5.76
CA ALA A 37 -7.25 7.25 -4.50
C ALA A 37 -8.60 7.95 -4.71
N LYS A 38 -8.68 8.93 -5.61
CA LYS A 38 -9.96 9.57 -5.95
C LYS A 38 -10.92 8.58 -6.61
N HIS A 39 -10.45 7.83 -7.62
CA HIS A 39 -11.27 6.82 -8.30
C HIS A 39 -11.61 5.64 -7.38
N GLY A 40 -10.65 5.18 -6.58
CA GLY A 40 -10.87 4.17 -5.55
C GLY A 40 -11.87 4.63 -4.49
N GLY A 41 -11.78 5.88 -4.05
CA GLY A 41 -12.70 6.49 -3.08
C GLY A 41 -14.10 6.70 -3.64
N ILE A 42 -14.23 7.19 -4.88
CA ILE A 42 -15.53 7.30 -5.56
C ILE A 42 -16.14 5.92 -5.78
N GLY A 43 -15.34 4.94 -6.21
CA GLY A 43 -15.80 3.56 -6.40
C GLY A 43 -16.26 2.90 -5.11
N ALA A 44 -15.47 3.02 -4.04
CA ALA A 44 -15.85 2.51 -2.72
C ALA A 44 -17.09 3.24 -2.18
N GLY A 45 -17.15 4.56 -2.34
CA GLY A 45 -18.29 5.38 -1.91
C GLY A 45 -19.58 5.06 -2.68
N SER A 46 -19.50 4.90 -4.00
CA SER A 46 -20.65 4.55 -4.84
C SER A 46 -21.14 3.13 -4.56
N PHE A 47 -20.23 2.17 -4.32
CA PHE A 47 -20.61 0.83 -3.88
C PHE A 47 -21.26 0.82 -2.50
N ALA A 48 -20.77 1.63 -1.56
CA ALA A 48 -21.41 1.76 -0.24
C ALA A 48 -22.82 2.35 -0.36
N ALA A 49 -23.00 3.40 -1.16
CA ALA A 49 -24.31 3.98 -1.43
C ALA A 49 -25.25 2.98 -2.11
N ALA A 50 -24.77 2.27 -3.13
CA ALA A 50 -25.52 1.23 -3.83
C ALA A 50 -25.89 0.07 -2.89
N ALA A 51 -25.01 -0.29 -1.95
CA ALA A 51 -25.32 -1.30 -0.94
C ALA A 51 -26.45 -0.84 -0.01
N VAL A 52 -26.45 0.41 0.45
CA VAL A 52 -27.56 0.95 1.28
C VAL A 52 -28.87 0.92 0.51
N VAL A 53 -28.91 1.49 -0.69
CA VAL A 53 -30.12 1.52 -1.52
C VAL A 53 -30.58 0.12 -1.90
N GLY A 54 -29.65 -0.76 -2.26
CA GLY A 54 -29.92 -2.15 -2.61
C GLY A 54 -30.48 -2.95 -1.43
N LEU A 55 -29.95 -2.77 -0.22
CA LEU A 55 -30.48 -3.39 0.99
C LEU A 55 -31.87 -2.86 1.34
N THR A 56 -32.11 -1.55 1.18
CA THR A 56 -33.45 -0.97 1.36
C THR A 56 -34.45 -1.51 0.34
N ALA A 57 -34.08 -1.56 -0.94
CA ALA A 57 -34.93 -2.13 -1.99
C ALA A 57 -35.21 -3.61 -1.75
N LEU A 58 -34.19 -4.37 -1.32
CA LEU A 58 -34.35 -5.78 -0.95
C LEU A 58 -35.29 -5.95 0.24
N PHE A 59 -35.20 -5.10 1.27
CA PHE A 59 -36.12 -5.12 2.40
C PHE A 59 -37.57 -4.87 1.96
N LEU A 60 -37.81 -3.88 1.10
CA LEU A 60 -39.13 -3.62 0.54
C LEU A 60 -39.64 -4.80 -0.29
N LEU A 61 -38.78 -5.41 -1.11
CA LEU A 61 -39.13 -6.62 -1.87
C LEU A 61 -39.53 -7.77 -0.94
N MET A 62 -38.78 -8.01 0.14
CA MET A 62 -39.10 -9.04 1.13
C MET A 62 -40.45 -8.78 1.81
N LEU A 63 -40.76 -7.50 2.09
CA LEU A 63 -42.06 -7.10 2.63
C LEU A 63 -43.19 -7.37 1.62
N THR A 64 -43.00 -7.02 0.36
CA THR A 64 -43.97 -7.32 -0.72
C THR A 64 -44.21 -8.82 -0.84
N LEU A 65 -43.15 -9.65 -0.77
CA LEU A 65 -43.29 -11.11 -0.78
C LEU A 65 -44.05 -11.63 0.44
N ALA A 66 -43.78 -11.11 1.64
CA ALA A 66 -44.51 -11.48 2.85
C ALA A 66 -46.02 -11.16 2.73
N PHE A 67 -46.37 -10.02 2.15
CA PHE A 67 -47.76 -9.67 1.85
C PHE A 67 -48.37 -10.60 0.78
N ALA A 68 -47.64 -10.92 -0.28
CA ALA A 68 -48.10 -11.86 -1.31
C ALA A 68 -48.36 -13.26 -0.72
N LEU A 69 -47.49 -13.76 0.15
CA LEU A 69 -47.69 -15.01 0.88
C LEU A 69 -48.89 -14.94 1.83
N SER A 70 -49.11 -13.79 2.47
CA SER A 70 -50.28 -13.57 3.34
C SER A 70 -51.59 -13.65 2.55
N MET A 71 -51.63 -13.04 1.36
CA MET A 71 -52.77 -13.14 0.44
C MET A 71 -52.98 -14.58 -0.02
N PHE A 72 -51.91 -15.30 -0.35
CA PHE A 72 -51.96 -16.72 -0.70
C PHE A 72 -52.59 -17.57 0.42
N PHE A 73 -52.19 -17.35 1.69
CA PHE A 73 -52.78 -18.07 2.82
C PHE A 73 -54.24 -17.70 3.09
N HIS A 74 -54.67 -16.49 2.75
CA HIS A 74 -56.07 -16.09 2.86
C HIS A 74 -56.93 -16.80 1.81
N GLU A 75 -56.52 -16.73 0.54
CA GLU A 75 -57.28 -17.26 -0.60
C GLU A 75 -57.32 -18.78 -0.64
N ILE A 76 -56.18 -19.47 -0.47
CA ILE A 76 -56.11 -20.94 -0.64
C ILE A 76 -56.50 -21.66 0.66
N LEU A 77 -56.12 -21.14 1.82
CA LEU A 77 -56.31 -21.80 3.11
C LEU A 77 -57.58 -21.34 3.85
N HIS A 78 -58.35 -20.40 3.27
CA HIS A 78 -59.54 -19.76 3.86
C HIS A 78 -59.32 -19.29 5.30
N ARG A 79 -58.09 -18.85 5.61
CA ARG A 79 -57.72 -18.39 6.95
C ARG A 79 -58.22 -16.97 7.17
N ASN A 80 -58.58 -16.68 8.41
CA ASN A 80 -58.96 -15.32 8.83
C ASN A 80 -57.83 -14.35 8.44
N PRO A 81 -58.12 -13.17 7.86
CA PRO A 81 -57.12 -12.25 7.32
C PRO A 81 -56.01 -11.89 8.31
N LEU A 82 -56.33 -11.75 9.62
CA LEU A 82 -55.30 -11.51 10.63
C LEU A 82 -54.34 -12.69 10.78
N THR A 83 -54.86 -13.92 10.79
CA THR A 83 -54.02 -15.12 10.91
C THR A 83 -53.23 -15.39 9.63
N ALA A 84 -53.80 -15.12 8.46
CA ALA A 84 -53.10 -15.27 7.19
C ALA A 84 -51.88 -14.33 7.10
N LEU A 85 -52.01 -13.10 7.61
CA LEU A 85 -50.92 -12.14 7.73
C LEU A 85 -49.77 -12.68 8.60
N THR A 86 -50.09 -13.22 9.78
CA THR A 86 -49.04 -13.74 10.67
C THR A 86 -48.33 -14.94 10.05
N PHE A 87 -49.05 -15.85 9.38
CA PHE A 87 -48.43 -16.97 8.68
C PHE A 87 -47.56 -16.51 7.49
N GLY A 88 -47.99 -15.53 6.70
CA GLY A 88 -47.18 -15.00 5.59
C GLY A 88 -45.84 -14.41 6.05
N PHE A 89 -45.88 -13.56 7.07
CA PHE A 89 -44.67 -12.97 7.65
C PHE A 89 -43.78 -14.00 8.36
N LEU A 90 -44.37 -14.94 9.09
CA LEU A 90 -43.63 -16.02 9.76
C LEU A 90 -42.89 -16.90 8.74
N THR A 91 -43.58 -17.31 7.68
CA THR A 91 -42.99 -18.15 6.63
C THR A 91 -41.84 -17.41 5.94
N MET A 92 -42.04 -16.12 5.62
CA MET A 92 -40.99 -15.31 5.03
C MET A 92 -39.79 -15.09 5.98
N THR A 93 -40.04 -14.97 7.28
CA THR A 93 -38.98 -14.89 8.29
C THR A 93 -38.10 -16.13 8.28
N VAL A 94 -38.71 -17.32 8.24
CA VAL A 94 -37.96 -18.59 8.14
C VAL A 94 -37.13 -18.65 6.86
N LEU A 95 -37.69 -18.24 5.72
CA LEU A 95 -36.95 -18.18 4.45
C LEU A 95 -35.76 -17.22 4.52
N CYS A 96 -35.95 -16.03 5.08
CA CYS A 96 -34.87 -15.07 5.29
C CYS A 96 -33.77 -15.60 6.21
N LEU A 97 -34.12 -16.31 7.28
CA LEU A 97 -33.13 -16.92 8.18
C LEU A 97 -32.29 -17.99 7.47
N LEU A 98 -32.89 -18.78 6.58
CA LEU A 98 -32.15 -19.73 5.74
C LEU A 98 -31.18 -19.02 4.81
N ILE A 99 -31.61 -17.93 4.15
CA ILE A 99 -30.75 -17.11 3.30
C ILE A 99 -29.58 -16.53 4.12
N VAL A 100 -29.86 -15.98 5.31
CA VAL A 100 -28.83 -15.42 6.21
C VAL A 100 -27.82 -16.49 6.61
N ALA A 101 -28.27 -17.71 6.94
CA ALA A 101 -27.36 -18.81 7.27
C ALA A 101 -26.40 -19.12 6.11
N VAL A 102 -26.89 -19.17 4.88
CA VAL A 102 -26.07 -19.39 3.68
C VAL A 102 -25.07 -18.24 3.49
N PHE A 103 -25.53 -16.99 3.57
CA PHE A 103 -24.66 -15.82 3.43
C PHE A 103 -23.58 -15.76 4.52
N ALA A 104 -23.91 -16.12 5.76
CA ALA A 104 -22.96 -16.16 6.87
C ALA A 104 -21.86 -17.21 6.64
N ILE A 105 -22.24 -18.40 6.14
CA ILE A 105 -21.28 -19.46 5.80
C ILE A 105 -20.37 -18.99 4.65
N VAL A 106 -20.95 -18.49 3.55
CA VAL A 106 -20.17 -18.02 2.39
C VAL A 106 -19.24 -16.88 2.81
N GLY A 107 -19.75 -15.88 3.52
CA GLY A 107 -18.95 -14.75 4.02
C GLY A 107 -17.77 -15.21 4.88
N LYS A 108 -18.01 -16.11 5.84
CA LYS A 108 -16.93 -16.69 6.68
C LYS A 108 -15.89 -17.45 5.84
N THR A 109 -16.31 -18.22 4.84
CA THR A 109 -15.37 -18.96 3.97
C THR A 109 -14.54 -18.03 3.07
N GLN A 110 -15.08 -16.89 2.67
CA GLN A 110 -14.34 -15.92 1.85
C GLN A 110 -13.39 -15.08 2.70
N LEU A 111 -13.82 -14.64 3.89
CA LEU A 111 -12.96 -13.91 4.83
C LEU A 111 -11.77 -14.76 5.30
N SER A 112 -11.99 -16.06 5.54
CA SER A 112 -10.89 -16.97 5.93
C SER A 112 -9.86 -17.22 4.82
N LYS A 113 -10.18 -16.93 3.56
CA LYS A 113 -9.24 -16.99 2.44
C LYS A 113 -8.38 -15.72 2.31
N VAL A 114 -8.77 -14.61 2.96
CA VAL A 114 -8.00 -13.38 2.94
C VAL A 114 -6.77 -13.54 3.84
N LYS A 115 -5.63 -13.90 3.25
CA LYS A 115 -4.33 -13.84 3.92
C LYS A 115 -3.75 -12.43 3.74
N ALA A 116 -3.24 -11.83 4.80
CA ALA A 116 -2.48 -10.59 4.70
C ALA A 116 -1.29 -10.80 3.73
N PRO A 117 -0.90 -9.79 2.93
CA PRO A 117 0.21 -9.90 1.99
C PRO A 117 1.56 -9.88 2.74
N GLN A 118 1.86 -11.00 3.41
CA GLN A 118 3.05 -11.18 4.26
C GLN A 118 4.35 -10.98 3.47
N ALA A 119 4.41 -11.50 2.23
CA ALA A 119 5.57 -11.36 1.36
C ALA A 119 5.86 -9.89 1.03
N THR A 120 4.84 -9.13 0.63
CA THR A 120 4.97 -7.70 0.33
C THR A 120 5.37 -6.88 1.56
N ILE A 121 4.83 -7.20 2.73
CA ILE A 121 5.21 -6.53 4.00
C ILE A 121 6.67 -6.85 4.35
N ALA A 122 7.10 -8.10 4.22
CA ALA A 122 8.47 -8.52 4.50
C ALA A 122 9.47 -7.89 3.53
N GLU A 123 9.15 -7.89 2.23
CA GLU A 123 9.95 -7.26 1.18
C GLU A 123 10.09 -5.76 1.40
N THR A 124 8.99 -5.07 1.72
CA THR A 124 9.02 -3.62 2.03
C THR A 124 9.93 -3.32 3.23
N LYS A 125 9.84 -4.12 4.31
CA LYS A 125 10.72 -3.97 5.48
C LYS A 125 12.19 -4.22 5.13
N ALA A 126 12.47 -5.23 4.31
CA ALA A 126 13.81 -5.55 3.87
C ALA A 126 14.41 -4.44 2.99
N SER A 127 13.64 -3.87 2.07
CA SER A 127 14.09 -2.74 1.25
C SER A 127 14.40 -1.50 2.09
N ILE A 128 13.58 -1.18 3.09
CA ILE A 128 13.82 -0.04 4.00
C ILE A 128 15.09 -0.27 4.82
N ALA A 129 15.27 -1.49 5.36
CA ALA A 129 16.46 -1.85 6.12
C ALA A 129 17.73 -1.76 5.26
N ALA A 130 17.71 -2.31 4.05
CA ALA A 130 18.85 -2.27 3.13
C ALA A 130 19.25 -0.83 2.74
N VAL A 131 18.25 0.05 2.52
CA VAL A 131 18.52 1.47 2.24
C VAL A 131 19.14 2.15 3.46
N SER A 132 18.64 1.91 4.67
CA SER A 132 19.19 2.48 5.90
C SER A 132 20.64 2.01 6.17
N ASP A 133 20.92 0.74 5.90
CA ASP A 133 22.22 0.13 6.13
C ASP A 133 23.28 0.65 5.14
N ALA A 134 22.89 0.80 3.87
CA ALA A 134 23.73 1.42 2.84
C ALA A 134 24.08 2.88 3.15
N ILE A 135 23.15 3.65 3.70
CA ILE A 135 23.40 5.05 4.10
C ILE A 135 24.40 5.12 5.25
N THR A 136 24.22 4.26 6.27
CA THR A 136 25.11 4.23 7.45
C THR A 136 26.51 3.78 7.07
N SER A 137 26.62 2.68 6.31
CA SER A 137 27.90 2.15 5.83
C SER A 137 28.64 3.14 4.91
N GLY A 138 27.92 3.82 4.01
CA GLY A 138 28.51 4.85 3.15
C GLY A 138 28.99 6.09 3.93
N ALA A 139 28.31 6.46 5.02
CA ALA A 139 28.73 7.55 5.90
C ALA A 139 29.97 7.18 6.72
N GLU A 140 30.10 5.92 7.13
CA GLU A 140 31.28 5.40 7.83
C GLU A 140 32.49 5.27 6.91
N ASP A 141 32.33 4.71 5.70
CA ASP A 141 33.43 4.57 4.73
C ASP A 141 33.96 5.94 4.28
N ALA A 142 33.09 6.93 4.11
CA ALA A 142 33.48 8.31 3.81
C ALA A 142 34.29 8.97 4.93
N LYS A 143 34.01 8.64 6.21
CA LYS A 143 34.79 9.10 7.36
C LYS A 143 36.12 8.37 7.48
N ASN A 144 36.16 7.09 7.12
CA ASN A 144 37.38 6.30 7.20
C ASN A 144 38.36 6.60 6.05
N LYS A 145 37.87 7.14 4.93
CA LYS A 145 38.69 7.45 3.74
C LYS A 145 39.24 8.87 3.68
N THR A 146 39.05 9.69 4.71
CA THR A 146 39.87 10.90 4.89
C THR A 146 41.31 10.50 5.22
N ALA A 147 42.14 10.56 4.17
CA ALA A 147 43.58 10.32 4.07
C ALA A 147 44.03 8.85 3.97
N PRO A 148 44.23 8.31 2.75
CA PRO A 148 45.29 7.32 2.57
C PRO A 148 46.62 8.01 2.92
N SER A 149 47.13 7.71 4.11
CA SER A 149 48.51 8.02 4.55
C SER A 149 49.55 7.65 3.47
N ASP A 150 49.23 6.67 2.63
CA ASP A 150 50.12 6.16 1.59
C ASP A 150 50.21 7.08 0.36
N ALA A 151 49.24 7.97 0.11
CA ALA A 151 49.31 8.90 -1.01
C ALA A 151 50.30 10.07 -0.76
N VAL A 152 50.51 10.42 0.51
CA VAL A 152 51.49 11.44 0.94
C VAL A 152 52.91 10.84 1.02
N ALA A 153 53.04 9.55 1.34
CA ALA A 153 54.32 8.86 1.40
C ALA A 153 54.98 8.73 0.01
N ILE A 154 54.21 8.43 -1.05
CA ILE A 154 54.73 8.26 -2.41
C ILE A 154 55.22 9.59 -3.01
N THR A 155 54.58 10.71 -2.67
CA THR A 155 54.99 12.05 -3.15
C THR A 155 56.18 12.62 -2.38
N SER A 156 56.38 12.24 -1.12
CA SER A 156 57.57 12.62 -0.34
C SER A 156 58.82 11.81 -0.74
N ALA A 157 58.66 10.50 -1.03
CA ALA A 157 59.75 9.65 -1.52
C ALA A 157 60.25 10.07 -2.91
N ALA A 158 59.35 10.55 -3.79
CA ALA A 158 59.72 11.05 -5.11
C ALA A 158 60.55 12.35 -5.07
N LYS A 159 60.49 13.12 -3.97
CA LYS A 159 61.21 14.39 -3.83
C LYS A 159 62.65 14.23 -3.29
N MET A 160 63.05 13.01 -2.90
CA MET A 160 64.40 12.70 -2.39
C MET A 160 65.34 12.07 -3.41
N ILE A 161 64.99 12.04 -4.70
CA ILE A 161 65.93 11.67 -5.76
C ILE A 161 66.56 12.96 -6.28
N THR A 162 67.67 13.36 -5.67
CA THR A 162 68.57 14.38 -6.22
C THR A 162 69.08 13.90 -7.58
N PRO A 163 68.89 14.66 -8.68
CA PRO A 163 69.63 14.37 -9.90
C PRO A 163 71.10 14.68 -9.61
N ALA A 164 71.93 13.66 -9.67
CA ALA A 164 73.38 13.81 -9.67
C ALA A 164 73.79 14.73 -10.83
N ASP A 165 74.66 15.67 -10.51
CA ASP A 165 75.41 16.51 -11.43
C ASP A 165 75.99 15.70 -12.58
N LYS A 166 75.82 16.14 -13.84
CA LYS A 166 76.86 16.11 -14.90
C LYS A 166 76.52 17.17 -15.94
N GLY A 167 77.29 18.25 -15.94
CA GLY A 167 77.30 19.20 -17.04
C GLY A 167 77.89 18.55 -18.29
N TRP A 168 77.27 18.79 -19.44
CA TRP A 168 77.86 18.62 -20.76
C TRP A 168 77.41 19.79 -21.64
N ALA A 169 78.37 20.26 -22.43
CA ALA A 169 78.47 21.50 -23.18
C ALA A 169 77.33 21.81 -24.16
#